data_AF-A0A937QFP5-F1
#
_entry.id   AF-A0A937QFP5-F1
#
_cell.length_a   1.000
_cell.length_b   1.000
_cell.length_c   1.000
_cell.angle_alpha   90.00
_cell.angle_beta   90.00
_cell.angle_gamma   90.00
#
_symmetry.space_group_name_H-M   'P 1'
#
loop_
_entity.id
_entity.type
_entity.pdbx_description
1 polymer ?
#
loop_
_entity_poly.entity_id
_entity_poly.type
_entity_poly.pdbx_seq_one_letter_code
_entity_poly.pdbx_strand_id
1 'polypeptide(L)'
;MKISKPTAFTLIELLVVIAIIGVLVGLLLPAVQQAREAARRISCMNNIKQISLAIHGLYDFQKQFPAGANVSSSQWGIYDVVEEADQGADGSSWLVSVLPLIDQQPLSDQWDLTTNVRSNSEVASKDISTFYCPSRRSGVRSEDINMMFLGWTSGGTDYGGC
;
A
#
# COMPACT_ATOMS: atom_id res chain seq x y z
N MET A 1 58.84 28.81 23.14
CA MET A 1 57.60 28.15 22.66
C MET A 1 57.92 27.46 21.34
N LYS A 2 58.14 26.14 21.35
CA LYS A 2 58.51 25.39 20.13
C LYS A 2 57.25 25.16 19.30
N ILE A 3 57.16 25.82 18.14
CA ILE A 3 56.07 25.62 17.18
C ILE A 3 56.37 24.32 16.43
N SER A 4 55.58 23.28 16.68
CA SER A 4 55.66 22.02 15.94
C SER A 4 55.24 22.27 14.49
N LYS A 5 56.08 21.90 13.53
CA LYS A 5 55.72 21.95 12.10
C LYS A 5 54.55 20.99 11.84
N PRO A 6 53.47 21.42 11.17
CA PRO A 6 52.44 20.49 10.73
C PRO A 6 53.06 19.51 9.73
N THR A 7 52.78 18.22 9.89
CA THR A 7 53.15 17.18 8.93
C THR A 7 52.39 17.43 7.64
N ALA A 8 53.10 17.72 6.55
CA ALA A 8 52.49 17.87 5.23
C ALA A 8 52.10 16.49 4.70
N PHE A 9 50.82 16.33 4.34
CA PHE A 9 50.29 15.10 3.77
C PHE A 9 50.71 14.99 2.30
N THR A 10 51.17 13.81 1.87
CA THR A 10 51.57 13.61 0.48
C THR A 10 50.33 13.36 -0.40
N LEU A 11 50.41 13.78 -1.67
CA LEU A 11 49.34 13.57 -2.66
C LEU A 11 49.01 12.07 -2.82
N ILE A 12 50.04 11.22 -2.68
CA ILE A 12 49.93 9.76 -2.75
C ILE A 12 49.13 9.21 -1.55
N GLU A 13 49.40 9.66 -0.33
CA GLU A 13 48.66 9.22 0.86
C GLU A 13 47.17 9.56 0.73
N LEU A 14 46.83 10.75 0.21
CA LEU A 14 45.44 11.14 -0.01
C LEU A 14 44.78 10.27 -1.09
N LEU A 15 45.50 10.00 -2.18
CA LEU A 15 45.00 9.19 -3.29
C LEU A 15 44.71 7.74 -2.86
N VAL A 16 45.57 7.15 -2.02
CA VAL A 16 45.34 5.80 -1.49
C VAL A 16 44.09 5.75 -0.61
N VAL A 17 43.87 6.76 0.23
CA VAL A 17 42.69 6.81 1.13
C VAL A 17 41.40 6.90 0.33
N ILE A 18 41.33 7.79 -0.66
CA ILE A 18 40.12 7.90 -1.51
C ILE A 18 39.88 6.63 -2.34
N ALA A 19 40.95 5.95 -2.77
CA ALA A 19 40.84 4.68 -3.50
C ALA A 19 40.25 3.58 -2.60
N ILE A 20 40.69 3.47 -1.35
CA ILE A 20 40.15 2.50 -0.39
C ILE A 20 38.68 2.81 -0.07
N ILE A 21 38.32 4.07 0.19
CA ILE A 21 36.92 4.47 0.43
C ILE A 21 36.05 4.16 -0.79
N GLY A 22 36.55 4.45 -2.00
CA GLY A 22 35.85 4.15 -3.25
C GLY A 22 35.54 2.66 -3.42
N VAL A 23 36.51 1.78 -3.13
CA VAL A 23 36.30 0.33 -3.16
C VAL A 23 35.29 -0.11 -2.10
N LEU A 24 35.42 0.37 -0.86
CA LEU A 24 34.49 0.02 0.23
C LEU A 24 33.06 0.44 -0.11
N VAL A 25 32.85 1.67 -0.57
CA VAL A 25 31.52 2.16 -0.97
C VAL A 25 30.98 1.41 -2.19
N GLY A 26 31.84 1.12 -3.18
CA GLY A 26 31.48 0.35 -4.35
C GLY A 26 30.97 -1.06 -4.03
N LEU A 27 31.54 -1.70 -3.00
CA LEU A 27 31.08 -3.00 -2.51
C LEU A 27 29.81 -2.91 -1.65
N LEU A 28 29.61 -1.80 -0.94
CA LEU A 28 28.45 -1.60 -0.04
C LEU A 28 27.17 -1.21 -0.77
N LEU A 29 27.25 -0.43 -1.85
CA LEU A 29 26.09 0.01 -2.64
C LEU A 29 25.15 -1.14 -3.08
N PRO A 30 25.62 -2.20 -3.76
CA PRO A 30 24.74 -3.29 -4.18
C PRO A 30 24.13 -4.05 -2.98
N ALA A 31 24.88 -4.18 -1.88
CA ALA A 31 24.40 -4.84 -0.67
C ALA A 31 23.29 -4.03 0.03
N VAL A 32 23.44 -2.70 0.13
CA VAL A 32 22.43 -1.83 0.75
C VAL A 32 21.11 -1.85 -0.03
N GLN A 33 21.16 -1.90 -1.37
CA GLN A 33 19.94 -1.98 -2.17
C GLN A 33 19.22 -3.32 -2.03
N GLN A 34 19.97 -4.42 -1.98
CA GLN A 34 19.39 -5.74 -1.69
C GLN A 34 18.73 -5.78 -0.31
N ALA A 35 19.38 -5.20 0.71
CA ALA A 35 18.81 -5.11 2.05
C ALA A 35 17.53 -4.26 2.08
N ARG A 36 17.51 -3.11 1.37
CA ARG A 36 16.32 -2.26 1.25
C ARG A 36 15.18 -3.01 0.57
N GLU A 37 15.43 -3.73 -0.50
CA GLU A 37 14.40 -4.50 -1.19
C GLU A 37 13.89 -5.67 -0.36
N ALA A 38 14.77 -6.36 0.36
CA ALA A 38 14.36 -7.40 1.31
C ALA A 38 13.42 -6.84 2.39
N ALA A 39 13.74 -5.66 2.94
CA ALA A 39 12.88 -4.98 3.92
C ALA A 39 11.51 -4.59 3.34
N ARG A 40 11.48 -4.08 2.09
CA ARG A 40 10.22 -3.77 1.39
C ARG A 40 9.37 -5.01 1.16
N ARG A 41 9.99 -6.13 0.75
CA ARG A 41 9.30 -7.42 0.57
C ARG A 41 8.75 -7.97 1.88
N ILE A 42 9.51 -7.89 2.97
CA ILE A 42 9.05 -8.28 4.31
C ILE A 42 7.84 -7.44 4.72
N SER A 43 7.87 -6.13 4.44
CA SER A 43 6.73 -5.24 4.70
C SER A 43 5.49 -5.68 3.89
N CYS A 44 5.66 -6.02 2.60
CA CYS A 44 4.55 -6.55 1.81
C CYS A 44 3.96 -7.85 2.36
N MET A 45 4.80 -8.77 2.84
CA MET A 45 4.36 -10.03 3.44
C MET A 45 3.60 -9.78 4.75
N ASN A 46 4.05 -8.82 5.55
CA ASN A 46 3.36 -8.43 6.78
C ASN A 46 2.00 -7.80 6.50
N ASN A 47 1.89 -6.96 5.47
CA ASN A 47 0.61 -6.40 5.02
C ASN A 47 -0.39 -7.50 4.66
N ILE A 48 0.00 -8.46 3.80
CA ILE A 48 -0.84 -9.62 3.46
C ILE A 48 -1.24 -10.38 4.72
N LYS A 49 -0.29 -10.64 5.62
CA LYS A 49 -0.58 -11.35 6.88
C LYS A 49 -1.61 -10.61 7.72
N GLN A 50 -1.50 -9.28 7.86
CA GLN A 50 -2.49 -8.47 8.58
C GLN A 50 -3.87 -8.55 7.92
N ILE A 51 -3.94 -8.41 6.59
CA ILE A 51 -5.18 -8.53 5.82
C ILE A 51 -5.80 -9.92 5.98
N SER A 52 -5.00 -10.99 5.86
CA SER A 52 -5.49 -12.35 6.01
C SER A 52 -6.03 -12.60 7.42
N LEU A 53 -5.34 -12.10 8.46
CA LEU A 53 -5.83 -12.19 9.83
C LEU A 53 -7.14 -11.42 10.02
N ALA A 54 -7.27 -10.23 9.43
CA ALA A 54 -8.52 -9.47 9.43
C ALA A 54 -9.66 -10.24 8.74
N ILE A 55 -9.41 -10.82 7.56
CA ILE A 55 -10.39 -11.63 6.83
C ILE A 55 -10.84 -12.85 7.65
N HIS A 56 -9.89 -13.56 8.28
CA HIS A 56 -10.22 -14.67 9.17
C HIS A 56 -10.98 -14.21 10.41
N GLY A 57 -10.63 -13.05 10.98
CA GLY A 57 -11.36 -12.43 12.08
C GLY A 57 -12.81 -12.13 11.71
N LEU A 58 -13.07 -11.58 10.51
CA LEU A 58 -14.44 -11.38 10.01
C LEU A 58 -15.21 -12.69 9.94
N TYR A 59 -14.59 -13.75 9.42
CA TYR A 59 -15.20 -15.07 9.35
C TYR A 59 -15.57 -15.60 10.75
N ASP A 60 -14.72 -15.38 11.75
CA ASP A 60 -15.01 -15.83 13.12
C ASP A 60 -16.26 -15.16 13.71
N PHE A 61 -16.50 -13.88 13.40
CA PHE A 61 -17.67 -13.12 13.87
C PHE A 61 -18.92 -13.30 13.02
N GLN A 62 -18.79 -13.24 11.69
CA GLN A 62 -19.92 -13.22 10.74
C GLN A 62 -20.22 -14.59 10.13
N LYS A 63 -19.35 -15.59 10.35
CA LYS A 63 -19.42 -16.95 9.77
C LYS A 63 -19.45 -16.98 8.23
N GLN A 64 -18.96 -15.91 7.61
CA GLN A 64 -18.82 -15.75 6.18
C GLN A 64 -17.55 -14.97 5.86
N PHE A 65 -16.93 -15.26 4.71
CA PHE A 65 -15.85 -14.43 4.20
C PHE A 65 -16.44 -13.14 3.60
N PRO A 66 -15.69 -12.03 3.59
CA PRO A 66 -16.16 -10.78 3.01
C PRO A 66 -16.41 -10.96 1.51
N ALA A 67 -17.45 -10.29 1.01
CA ALA A 67 -17.77 -10.27 -0.41
C ALA A 67 -16.72 -9.46 -1.18
N GLY A 68 -16.45 -9.86 -2.43
CA GLY A 68 -15.60 -9.07 -3.34
C GLY A 68 -16.16 -7.67 -3.57
N ALA A 69 -17.47 -7.58 -3.77
CA ALA A 69 -18.27 -6.36 -3.79
C ALA A 69 -19.70 -6.69 -3.35
N ASN A 70 -20.35 -5.77 -2.64
CA ASN A 70 -21.75 -5.86 -2.23
C ASN A 70 -22.62 -5.05 -3.20
N VAL A 71 -23.16 -5.74 -4.20
CA VAL A 71 -23.84 -5.18 -5.37
C VAL A 71 -25.17 -5.91 -5.60
N SER A 72 -26.24 -5.19 -5.97
CA SER A 72 -27.59 -5.77 -6.12
C SER A 72 -27.84 -6.34 -7.51
N SER A 73 -27.11 -5.89 -8.54
CA SER A 73 -27.21 -6.47 -9.88
C SER A 73 -25.86 -6.50 -10.60
N SER A 74 -25.39 -7.70 -10.94
CA SER A 74 -24.22 -7.87 -11.80
C SER A 74 -24.68 -8.27 -13.20
N GLN A 75 -25.04 -7.32 -14.05
CA GLN A 75 -25.25 -7.63 -15.47
C GLN A 75 -23.89 -7.55 -16.19
N TRP A 76 -23.36 -8.71 -16.60
CA TRP A 76 -22.13 -8.82 -17.38
C TRP A 76 -20.85 -8.25 -16.74
N GLY A 77 -20.76 -8.22 -15.41
CA GLY A 77 -19.58 -7.72 -14.70
C GLY A 77 -19.46 -6.19 -14.69
N ILE A 78 -20.53 -5.49 -15.07
CA ILE A 78 -20.66 -4.04 -14.88
C ILE A 78 -21.52 -3.84 -13.63
N TYR A 79 -20.92 -3.29 -12.59
CA TYR A 79 -21.58 -2.94 -11.33
C TYR A 79 -22.47 -1.71 -11.56
N ASP A 80 -23.78 -1.83 -11.30
CA ASP A 80 -24.71 -0.70 -11.42
C ASP A 80 -24.79 0.07 -10.10
N VAL A 81 -23.67 0.68 -9.72
CA VAL A 81 -23.59 1.49 -8.51
C VAL A 81 -24.57 2.66 -8.48
N VAL A 82 -25.22 3.03 -9.60
CA VAL A 82 -26.06 4.23 -9.67
C VAL A 82 -27.45 3.95 -9.11
N GLU A 83 -27.99 2.76 -9.35
CA GLU A 83 -29.30 2.32 -8.83
C GLU A 83 -29.21 1.42 -7.57
N GLU A 84 -28.00 0.95 -7.20
CA GLU A 84 -27.78 -0.07 -6.16
C GLU A 84 -28.06 0.36 -4.71
N ALA A 85 -27.89 1.64 -4.37
CA ALA A 85 -28.09 2.14 -3.00
C ALA A 85 -29.53 1.90 -2.49
N ASP A 86 -30.52 2.10 -3.37
CA ASP A 86 -31.95 1.93 -3.06
C ASP A 86 -32.33 0.46 -2.81
N GLN A 87 -31.45 -0.49 -3.18
CA GLN A 87 -31.65 -1.93 -2.99
C GLN A 87 -30.81 -2.50 -1.84
N GLY A 88 -30.17 -1.65 -1.04
CA GLY A 88 -29.31 -2.06 0.08
C GLY A 88 -27.92 -2.56 -0.34
N ALA A 89 -27.52 -2.29 -1.58
CA ALA A 89 -26.18 -2.53 -2.07
C ALA A 89 -25.39 -1.21 -2.03
N ASP A 90 -24.46 -1.10 -1.10
CA ASP A 90 -23.65 0.10 -0.89
C ASP A 90 -22.39 0.14 -1.78
N GLY A 91 -22.14 -0.93 -2.55
CA GLY A 91 -20.93 -1.09 -3.35
C GLY A 91 -19.69 -1.29 -2.48
N SER A 92 -19.84 -1.60 -1.18
CA SER A 92 -18.71 -1.92 -0.32
C SER A 92 -18.01 -3.18 -0.82
N SER A 93 -16.68 -3.16 -0.75
CA SER A 93 -15.88 -4.34 -1.01
C SER A 93 -15.29 -4.90 0.27
N TRP A 94 -14.62 -6.04 0.16
CA TRP A 94 -13.85 -6.62 1.25
C TRP A 94 -12.87 -5.62 1.89
N LEU A 95 -12.37 -4.64 1.12
CA LEU A 95 -11.51 -3.57 1.60
C LEU A 95 -12.17 -2.76 2.71
N VAL A 96 -13.45 -2.39 2.53
CA VAL A 96 -14.24 -1.66 3.54
C VAL A 96 -14.53 -2.55 4.74
N SER A 97 -14.88 -3.83 4.50
CA SER A 97 -15.21 -4.77 5.58
C SER A 97 -14.06 -5.02 6.55
N VAL A 98 -12.81 -5.02 6.06
CA VAL A 98 -11.63 -5.29 6.92
C VAL A 98 -11.11 -4.06 7.64
N LEU A 99 -11.54 -2.84 7.32
CA LEU A 99 -11.03 -1.59 7.90
C LEU A 99 -10.98 -1.59 9.45
N PRO A 100 -12.04 -2.00 10.17
CA PRO A 100 -12.02 -2.09 11.62
C PRO A 100 -10.90 -2.97 12.19
N LEU A 101 -10.53 -4.02 11.45
CA LEU A 101 -9.59 -5.05 11.89
C LEU A 101 -8.14 -4.78 11.48
N ILE A 102 -7.90 -3.71 10.71
CA ILE A 102 -6.57 -3.24 10.31
C ILE A 102 -6.29 -1.83 10.87
N ASP A 103 -6.90 -1.50 12.00
CA ASP A 103 -6.76 -0.22 12.71
C ASP A 103 -7.23 1.01 11.88
N GLN A 104 -8.23 0.82 11.02
CA GLN A 104 -8.84 1.88 10.19
C GLN A 104 -10.30 2.14 10.58
N GLN A 105 -10.64 2.01 11.87
CA GLN A 105 -11.98 2.28 12.40
C GLN A 105 -12.56 3.65 11.98
N PRO A 106 -11.81 4.78 12.02
CA PRO A 106 -12.37 6.07 11.64
C PRO A 106 -12.80 6.16 10.17
N LEU A 107 -12.18 5.39 9.28
CA LEU A 107 -12.59 5.32 7.88
C LEU A 107 -13.81 4.41 7.70
N SER A 108 -13.87 3.31 8.47
CA SER A 108 -15.04 2.43 8.49
C SER A 108 -16.29 3.17 8.96
N ASP A 109 -16.18 4.00 10.00
CA ASP A 109 -17.32 4.74 10.57
C ASP A 109 -17.85 5.84 9.64
N GLN A 110 -17.04 6.29 8.69
CA GLN A 110 -17.43 7.28 7.68
C GLN A 110 -18.18 6.68 6.49
N TRP A 111 -18.12 5.35 6.31
CA TRP A 111 -18.78 4.69 5.20
C TRP A 111 -20.29 4.58 5.46
N ASP A 112 -21.08 5.25 4.63
CA ASP A 112 -22.53 5.22 4.72
C ASP A 112 -23.09 4.04 3.92
N LEU A 113 -23.59 3.04 4.64
CA LEU A 113 -24.19 1.81 4.08
C LEU A 113 -25.54 2.05 3.38
N THR A 114 -26.11 3.26 3.48
CA THR A 114 -27.39 3.61 2.83
C THR A 114 -27.21 4.23 1.45
N THR A 115 -25.95 4.45 1.04
CA THR A 115 -25.62 5.07 -0.24
C THR A 115 -24.53 4.30 -0.98
N ASN A 116 -24.36 4.59 -2.26
CA ASN A 116 -23.42 3.88 -3.13
C ASN A 116 -21.97 4.34 -2.95
N VAL A 117 -21.05 3.56 -3.51
CA VAL A 117 -19.60 3.86 -3.56
C VAL A 117 -19.26 5.24 -4.14
N ARG A 118 -20.09 5.77 -5.07
CA ARG A 118 -19.90 7.12 -5.63
C ARG A 118 -20.13 8.20 -4.56
N SER A 119 -21.17 8.06 -3.77
CA SER A 119 -21.49 8.98 -2.67
C SER A 119 -20.49 8.83 -1.51
N ASN A 120 -19.93 7.63 -1.34
CA ASN A 120 -18.82 7.35 -0.41
C ASN A 120 -17.42 7.64 -1.01
N SER A 121 -17.32 8.37 -2.12
CA SER A 121 -16.05 8.57 -2.85
C SER A 121 -14.92 9.17 -2.01
N GLU A 122 -15.22 9.96 -0.98
CA GLU A 122 -14.18 10.49 -0.09
C GLU A 122 -13.44 9.38 0.65
N VAL A 123 -14.15 8.41 1.23
CA VAL A 123 -13.56 7.27 1.93
C VAL A 123 -12.94 6.31 0.92
N ALA A 124 -13.67 6.06 -0.17
CA ALA A 124 -13.30 5.10 -1.19
C ALA A 124 -12.02 5.48 -1.97
N SER A 125 -11.64 6.76 -1.96
CA SER A 125 -10.41 7.27 -2.60
C SER A 125 -9.23 7.44 -1.62
N LYS A 126 -9.35 7.00 -0.36
CA LYS A 126 -8.22 7.06 0.59
C LYS A 126 -7.23 5.94 0.36
N ASP A 127 -5.96 6.30 0.20
CA ASP A 127 -4.87 5.32 0.14
C ASP A 127 -4.48 4.85 1.55
N ILE A 128 -4.62 3.54 1.79
CA ILE A 128 -4.25 2.90 3.05
C ILE A 128 -2.98 2.09 2.82
N SER A 129 -1.91 2.42 3.54
CA SER A 129 -0.58 1.81 3.34
C SER A 129 -0.59 0.29 3.46
N THR A 130 -1.43 -0.28 4.32
CA THR A 130 -1.59 -1.73 4.49
C THR A 130 -2.09 -2.42 3.22
N PHE A 131 -2.79 -1.72 2.32
CA PHE A 131 -3.27 -2.29 1.05
C PHE A 131 -2.26 -2.18 -0.09
N TYR A 132 -1.15 -1.47 0.10
CA TYR A 132 -0.11 -1.29 -0.93
C TYR A 132 1.16 -2.04 -0.56
N CYS A 133 1.78 -2.67 -1.55
CA CYS A 133 3.05 -3.35 -1.37
C CYS A 133 4.19 -2.37 -1.70
N PRO A 134 5.08 -2.01 -0.74
CA PRO A 134 6.19 -1.10 -1.02
C PRO A 134 7.16 -1.58 -2.11
N SER A 135 7.22 -2.90 -2.37
CA SER A 135 8.00 -3.48 -3.48
C SER A 135 7.31 -3.36 -4.84
N ARG A 136 6.02 -3.01 -4.87
CA ARG A 136 5.22 -2.86 -6.09
C ARG A 136 4.92 -1.39 -6.39
N ARG A 137 4.12 -0.72 -5.55
CA ARG A 137 3.72 0.69 -5.72
C ARG A 137 3.19 1.30 -4.43
N SER A 138 3.07 2.62 -4.40
CA SER A 138 2.54 3.39 -3.27
C SER A 138 1.11 3.91 -3.49
N GLY A 139 0.49 3.57 -4.63
CA GLY A 139 -0.81 4.07 -5.06
C GLY A 139 -1.22 3.48 -6.41
N VAL A 140 -2.36 3.91 -6.95
CA VAL A 140 -2.90 3.44 -8.24
C VAL A 140 -2.04 3.94 -9.40
N ARG A 141 -1.87 3.12 -10.46
CA ARG A 141 -1.17 3.54 -11.69
C ARG A 141 -2.07 4.44 -12.52
N SER A 142 -1.48 5.45 -13.17
CA SER A 142 -2.20 6.31 -14.11
C SER A 142 -2.86 5.53 -15.27
N GLU A 143 -2.25 4.44 -15.69
CA GLU A 143 -2.79 3.55 -16.74
C GLU A 143 -3.99 2.72 -16.24
N ASP A 144 -4.03 2.42 -14.94
CA ASP A 144 -5.09 1.61 -14.33
C ASP A 144 -6.33 2.47 -13.98
N ILE A 145 -6.26 3.80 -14.13
CA ILE A 145 -7.38 4.73 -13.88
C ILE A 145 -8.63 4.31 -14.67
N ASN A 146 -8.47 3.87 -15.92
CA ASN A 146 -9.59 3.45 -16.76
C ASN A 146 -10.18 2.10 -16.34
N MET A 147 -9.44 1.30 -15.56
CA MET A 147 -9.92 0.06 -14.95
C MET A 147 -10.52 0.30 -13.57
N MET A 148 -10.17 1.42 -12.92
CA MET A 148 -10.79 1.82 -11.67
C MET A 148 -12.19 2.36 -11.91
N PHE A 149 -13.07 2.03 -10.97
CA PHE A 149 -14.42 2.53 -10.95
C PHE A 149 -14.43 4.07 -11.05
N LEU A 150 -15.10 4.62 -12.07
CA LEU A 150 -15.25 6.07 -12.31
C LEU A 150 -13.95 6.88 -12.52
N GLY A 151 -12.85 6.26 -12.95
CA GLY A 151 -11.62 7.01 -13.21
C GLY A 151 -10.92 7.50 -11.94
N TRP A 152 -11.08 6.77 -10.83
CA TRP A 152 -10.40 7.09 -9.59
C TRP A 152 -8.88 6.92 -9.70
N THR A 153 -8.15 7.74 -8.95
CA THR A 153 -6.69 7.80 -8.99
C THR A 153 -6.03 7.28 -7.70
N SER A 154 -6.84 6.85 -6.74
CA SER A 154 -6.45 6.40 -5.39
C SER A 154 -7.53 5.48 -4.81
N GLY A 155 -7.25 4.85 -3.67
CA GLY A 155 -8.21 3.96 -2.99
C GLY A 155 -8.18 2.50 -3.44
N GLY A 156 -7.07 2.06 -4.04
CA GLY A 156 -6.87 0.70 -4.52
C GLY A 156 -6.11 -0.21 -3.56
N THR A 157 -5.69 -1.34 -4.10
CA THR A 157 -4.92 -2.36 -3.37
C THR A 157 -4.02 -3.15 -4.33
N ASP A 158 -2.91 -3.66 -3.81
CA ASP A 158 -1.98 -4.55 -4.50
C ASP A 158 -2.24 -6.04 -4.24
N TYR A 159 -3.15 -6.34 -3.32
CA TYR A 159 -3.36 -7.69 -2.80
C TYR A 159 -4.66 -8.35 -3.30
N GLY A 160 -5.23 -7.82 -4.38
CA GLY A 160 -6.44 -8.32 -5.05
C GLY A 160 -7.50 -7.24 -5.17
N GLY A 161 -8.00 -6.99 -6.39
CA GLY A 161 -8.99 -5.95 -6.66
C GLY A 161 -10.44 -6.44 -6.53
N CYS A 162 -11.37 -5.49 -6.68
CA CYS A 162 -12.82 -5.67 -6.75
C CYS A 162 -13.31 -5.18 -8.11
#